data_AF-A0A059D571-F1
#
_entry.id   AF-A0A059D571-F1
#
_cell.length_a   1.000
_cell.length_b   1.000
_cell.length_c   1.000
_cell.angle_alpha   90.00
_cell.angle_beta   90.00
_cell.angle_gamma   90.00
#
_symmetry.space_group_name_H-M   'P 1'
#
loop_
_entity.id
_entity.type
_entity.pdbx_description
1 polymer ?
#
loop_
_entity_poly.entity_id
_entity_poly.type
_entity_poly.pdbx_seq_one_letter_code
_entity_poly.pdbx_strand_id
1 'polypeptide(L)'
;ALVEVKPLLYNVDDAETITEGKSLTRMGNQSFQHEGWHDTCINRCIVNGTICALVMSVTNETAVRLCSEFLSANRKSEDIQNLISERQMDRISRFCVYLLDKILAENSFFWEEIVSLRVYYPVSLHIPLDALSLLFKNALEELAEMHRQPIFNIIPVLGAGSSTTMDDLITCELFAQRT
;
A
#
# COMPACT_ATOMS: atom_id res chain seq x y z
N ALA A 1 -8.10 20.72 14.44
CA ALA A 1 -7.08 19.92 13.73
C ALA A 1 -7.17 18.50 14.28
N LEU A 2 -7.49 17.52 13.43
CA LEU A 2 -7.56 16.09 13.78
C LEU A 2 -6.35 15.43 13.12
N VAL A 3 -5.22 15.40 13.81
CA VAL A 3 -4.04 14.64 13.39
C VAL A 3 -3.95 13.43 14.31
N GLU A 4 -3.93 12.24 13.74
CA GLU A 4 -3.79 10.99 14.47
C GLU A 4 -2.32 10.56 14.53
N VAL A 5 -1.90 10.00 15.67
CA VAL A 5 -0.56 9.41 15.84
C VAL A 5 -0.68 7.93 15.51
N LYS A 6 0.06 7.46 14.51
CA LYS A 6 0.05 6.05 14.08
C LYS A 6 0.57 5.13 15.21
N PRO A 7 -0.18 4.09 15.62
CA PRO A 7 0.32 3.10 16.57
C PRO A 7 1.39 2.22 15.91
N LEU A 8 2.47 1.93 16.66
CA LEU A 8 3.54 1.03 16.21
C LEU A 8 3.18 -0.41 16.58
N LEU A 9 2.99 -1.28 15.57
CA LEU A 9 2.92 -2.72 15.76
C LEU A 9 4.34 -3.27 15.94
N TYR A 10 4.68 -3.69 17.16
CA TYR A 10 5.91 -4.41 17.45
C TYR A 10 5.71 -5.88 17.07
N ASN A 11 6.31 -6.31 15.96
CA ASN A 11 6.40 -7.74 15.65
C ASN A 11 7.59 -8.34 16.39
N VAL A 12 7.32 -9.32 17.26
CA VAL A 12 8.30 -10.35 17.61
C VAL A 12 8.40 -11.25 16.39
N ASP A 13 9.63 -11.56 15.94
CA ASP A 13 9.89 -12.56 14.90
C ASP A 13 9.26 -13.89 15.32
N ASP A 14 8.07 -14.18 14.81
CA ASP A 14 7.39 -15.45 14.98
C ASP A 14 7.51 -16.25 13.67
N ALA A 15 8.03 -17.46 13.83
CA ALA A 15 8.38 -18.37 12.74
C ALA A 15 7.20 -18.63 11.79
N GLU A 16 7.46 -18.44 10.50
CA GLU A 16 6.51 -18.69 9.42
C GLU A 16 5.99 -20.15 9.44
N THR A 17 4.71 -20.36 9.74
CA THR A 17 3.98 -21.53 9.26
C THR A 17 3.42 -21.23 7.88
N ILE A 18 4.15 -21.68 6.85
CA ILE A 18 3.70 -21.68 5.46
C ILE A 18 2.61 -22.74 5.32
N THR A 19 1.35 -22.32 5.27
CA THR A 19 0.27 -23.14 4.70
C THR A 19 0.01 -22.69 3.29
N GLU A 20 0.40 -23.52 2.31
CA GLU A 20 0.12 -23.32 0.88
C GLU A 20 -1.39 -23.34 0.62
N GLY A 21 -2.00 -22.16 0.55
CA GLY A 21 -3.35 -21.98 0.04
C GLY A 21 -3.37 -22.10 -1.49
N LYS A 22 -4.42 -22.71 -2.05
CA LYS A 22 -4.66 -22.70 -3.50
C LYS A 22 -4.84 -21.25 -3.96
N SER A 23 -3.89 -20.77 -4.76
CA SER A 23 -3.97 -19.47 -5.44
C SER A 23 -5.24 -19.39 -6.27
N LEU A 24 -6.08 -18.40 -5.98
CA LEU A 24 -7.21 -18.08 -6.84
C LEU A 24 -6.64 -17.39 -8.09
N THR A 25 -6.91 -17.94 -9.28
CA THR A 25 -6.45 -17.35 -10.54
C THR A 25 -7.24 -16.07 -10.83
N ARG A 26 -6.84 -14.96 -10.20
CA ARG A 26 -7.39 -13.64 -10.48
C ARG A 26 -6.76 -13.11 -11.76
N MET A 27 -7.56 -12.62 -12.69
CA MET A 27 -7.05 -11.74 -13.75
C MET A 27 -6.73 -10.39 -13.11
N GLY A 28 -5.65 -10.34 -12.34
CA GLY A 28 -5.18 -9.13 -11.69
C GLY A 28 -4.85 -8.03 -12.70
N ASN A 29 -4.91 -6.78 -12.26
CA ASN A 29 -4.43 -5.64 -13.02
C ASN A 29 -3.00 -5.91 -13.53
N GLN A 30 -2.85 -6.02 -14.86
CA GLN A 30 -1.56 -6.30 -15.54
C GLN A 30 -0.54 -5.15 -15.43
N SER A 31 -0.83 -4.13 -14.63
CA SER A 31 -0.07 -2.89 -14.53
C SER A 31 1.35 -3.09 -13.98
N PHE A 32 1.60 -4.18 -13.24
CA PHE A 32 2.91 -4.49 -12.66
C PHE A 32 3.29 -5.97 -12.87
N GLN A 33 4.53 -6.20 -13.26
CA GLN A 33 5.17 -7.52 -13.18
C GLN A 33 5.75 -7.67 -11.78
N HIS A 34 5.56 -8.83 -11.15
CA HIS A 34 6.06 -9.05 -9.80
C HIS A 34 7.59 -9.12 -9.78
N GLU A 35 8.21 -8.35 -8.89
CA GLU A 35 9.66 -8.36 -8.64
C GLU A 35 9.93 -8.75 -7.18
N GLY A 36 11.09 -9.37 -6.92
CA GLY A 36 11.41 -9.89 -5.58
C GLY A 36 11.53 -8.83 -4.47
N TRP A 37 11.64 -7.55 -4.82
CA TRP A 37 11.62 -6.47 -3.83
C TRP A 37 10.19 -6.02 -3.46
N HIS A 38 9.15 -6.47 -4.16
CA HIS A 38 7.77 -6.12 -3.79
C HIS A 38 7.43 -6.66 -2.40
N ASP A 39 7.90 -7.86 -2.06
CA ASP A 39 7.60 -8.51 -0.79
C ASP A 39 8.28 -7.80 0.40
N THR A 40 9.37 -7.04 0.17
CA THR A 40 10.02 -6.26 1.23
C THR A 40 9.20 -5.06 1.67
N CYS A 41 8.17 -4.68 0.91
CA CYS A 41 7.25 -3.61 1.26
C CYS A 41 6.16 -4.08 2.24
N ILE A 42 6.09 -5.38 2.55
CA ILE A 42 4.96 -6.02 3.23
C ILE A 42 5.39 -6.62 4.56
N ASN A 43 4.55 -6.40 5.58
CA ASN A 43 4.50 -7.18 6.79
C ASN A 43 3.08 -7.74 6.95
N ARG A 44 2.93 -9.07 6.93
CA ARG A 44 1.64 -9.76 6.96
C ARG A 44 1.54 -10.70 8.16
N CYS A 45 0.35 -10.81 8.72
CA CYS A 45 -0.01 -11.78 9.74
C CYS A 45 -1.29 -12.49 9.30
N ILE A 46 -1.21 -13.82 9.18
CA ILE A 46 -2.32 -14.66 8.76
C ILE A 46 -2.60 -15.66 9.86
N VAL A 47 -3.78 -15.55 10.47
CA VAL A 47 -4.20 -16.44 11.55
C VAL A 47 -5.21 -17.41 11.01
N ASN A 48 -4.86 -18.70 11.01
CA ASN A 48 -5.72 -19.83 10.63
C ASN A 48 -6.35 -19.71 9.22
N GLY A 49 -5.80 -18.87 8.33
CA GLY A 49 -6.37 -18.59 7.00
C GLY A 49 -7.71 -17.85 7.02
N THR A 50 -8.18 -17.40 8.19
CA THR A 50 -9.46 -16.70 8.37
C THR A 50 -9.29 -15.22 8.66
N ILE A 51 -8.16 -14.81 9.23
CA ILE A 51 -7.84 -13.41 9.49
C ILE A 51 -6.55 -13.05 8.75
N CYS A 52 -6.58 -11.93 8.04
CA CYS A 52 -5.42 -11.34 7.40
C CYS A 52 -5.24 -9.91 7.92
N ALA A 53 -4.11 -9.65 8.56
CA ALA A 53 -3.65 -8.31 8.90
C ALA A 53 -2.39 -8.01 8.08
N LEU A 54 -2.38 -6.88 7.40
CA LEU A 54 -1.33 -6.51 6.48
C LEU A 54 -0.95 -5.05 6.71
N VAL A 55 0.35 -4.81 6.91
CA VAL A 55 0.94 -3.48 6.89
C VAL A 55 1.88 -3.43 5.71
N MET A 56 1.66 -2.48 4.80
CA MET A 56 2.52 -2.24 3.66
C MET A 56 3.07 -0.83 3.74
N SER A 57 4.37 -0.67 3.50
CA SER A 57 5.04 0.63 3.50
C SER A 57 5.77 0.86 2.17
N VAL A 58 5.52 2.02 1.58
CA VAL A 58 6.26 2.53 0.41
C VAL A 58 7.23 3.60 0.89
N THR A 59 8.52 3.30 0.85
CA THR A 59 9.58 4.24 1.20
C THR A 59 9.97 5.10 0.00
N ASN A 60 10.80 6.12 0.24
CA ASN A 60 11.48 6.85 -0.84
C ASN A 60 12.24 5.93 -1.80
N GLU A 61 12.92 4.90 -1.29
CA GLU A 61 13.64 3.94 -2.13
C GLU A 61 12.68 3.17 -3.05
N THR A 62 11.57 2.69 -2.49
CA THR A 62 10.52 2.00 -3.26
C THR A 62 9.94 2.93 -4.33
N ALA A 63 9.65 4.18 -4.00
CA ALA A 63 9.12 5.16 -4.95
C ALA A 63 10.10 5.47 -6.09
N VAL A 64 11.40 5.58 -5.81
CA VAL A 64 12.43 5.77 -6.85
C VAL A 64 12.46 4.59 -7.82
N ARG A 65 12.37 3.35 -7.31
CA ARG A 65 12.31 2.14 -8.16
C ARG A 65 11.07 2.16 -9.05
N LEU A 66 9.90 2.40 -8.45
CA LEU A 66 8.62 2.48 -9.14
C LEU A 66 8.60 3.57 -10.22
N CYS A 67 9.18 4.73 -9.93
CA CYS A 67 9.09 5.92 -10.77
C CYS A 67 10.33 6.15 -11.65
N SER A 68 11.25 5.19 -11.73
CA SER A 68 12.51 5.28 -12.47
C SER A 68 12.32 5.71 -13.94
N GLU A 69 11.26 5.25 -14.59
CA GLU A 69 10.85 5.67 -15.95
C GLU A 69 10.60 7.19 -16.06
N PHE A 70 9.97 7.80 -15.04
CA PHE A 70 9.66 9.23 -15.02
C PHE A 70 10.87 10.12 -14.71
N LEU A 71 11.85 9.59 -13.98
CA LEU A 71 13.08 10.33 -13.62
C LEU A 71 13.97 10.60 -14.84
N SER A 72 13.91 9.74 -15.87
CA SER A 72 14.69 9.90 -17.11
C SER A 72 14.24 11.08 -17.99
N ALA A 73 12.98 11.51 -17.86
CA ALA A 73 12.37 12.55 -18.69
C ALA A 73 12.55 13.97 -18.13
N ASN A 74 12.88 14.13 -16.84
CA ASN A 74 12.88 15.42 -16.16
C ASN A 74 14.28 15.82 -15.64
N ARG A 75 15.25 15.88 -16.55
CA ARG A 75 16.59 16.45 -16.27
C ARG A 75 16.52 17.98 -16.31
N LYS A 76 16.10 18.61 -15.21
CA LYS A 76 16.48 19.99 -14.83
C LYS A 76 15.84 20.38 -13.49
N SER A 77 16.59 20.17 -12.41
CA SER A 77 16.71 20.99 -11.19
C SER A 77 16.94 20.07 -10.00
N GLU A 78 18.09 20.23 -9.34
CA GLU A 78 18.49 19.46 -8.16
C GLU A 78 17.57 19.70 -6.94
N ASP A 79 16.67 20.69 -6.97
CA ASP A 79 15.72 20.99 -5.90
C ASP A 79 14.35 20.29 -6.01
N ILE A 80 14.01 19.69 -7.16
CA ILE A 80 12.70 19.01 -7.38
C ILE A 80 12.76 17.50 -7.06
N GLN A 81 13.95 16.96 -6.75
CA GLN A 81 14.12 15.52 -6.50
C GLN A 81 13.40 15.02 -5.22
N ASN A 82 12.95 15.93 -4.35
CA ASN A 82 12.34 15.60 -3.06
C ASN A 82 10.81 15.73 -3.02
N LEU A 83 10.16 16.17 -4.11
CA LEU A 83 8.71 16.31 -4.17
C LEU A 83 8.11 15.25 -5.07
N ILE A 84 7.33 14.34 -4.48
CA ILE A 84 6.54 13.36 -5.23
C ILE A 84 5.45 14.10 -6.01
N SER A 85 5.51 14.04 -7.34
CA SER A 85 4.48 14.58 -8.21
C SER A 85 3.19 13.73 -8.16
N GLU A 86 2.06 14.32 -8.54
CA GLU A 86 0.77 13.62 -8.61
C GLU A 86 0.83 12.36 -9.52
N ARG A 87 1.59 12.41 -10.62
CA ARG A 87 1.80 11.24 -11.50
C ARG A 87 2.58 10.12 -10.84
N GLN A 88 3.60 10.48 -10.05
CA GLN A 88 4.34 9.48 -9.28
C GLN A 88 3.46 8.89 -8.18
N MET A 89 2.64 9.72 -7.53
CA MET A 89 1.69 9.25 -6.52
C MET A 89 0.59 8.36 -7.12
N ASP A 90 0.13 8.63 -8.34
CA ASP A 90 -0.78 7.75 -9.09
C ASP A 90 -0.15 6.38 -9.32
N ARG A 91 1.11 6.32 -9.74
CA ARG A 91 1.82 5.04 -9.88
C ARG A 91 2.01 4.33 -8.53
N ILE A 92 2.31 5.07 -7.47
CA ILE A 92 2.45 4.53 -6.12
C ILE A 92 1.11 3.98 -5.60
N SER A 93 -0.01 4.68 -5.79
CA SER A 93 -1.33 4.21 -5.34
C SER A 93 -1.75 2.94 -6.08
N ARG A 94 -1.51 2.88 -7.40
CA ARG A 94 -1.73 1.68 -8.22
C ARG A 94 -0.88 0.51 -7.77
N PHE A 95 0.39 0.75 -7.45
CA PHE A 95 1.28 -0.27 -6.90
C PHE A 95 0.77 -0.79 -5.55
N CYS A 96 0.33 0.10 -4.67
CA CYS A 96 -0.24 -0.28 -3.39
C CYS A 96 -1.45 -1.21 -3.58
N VAL A 97 -2.41 -0.81 -4.41
CA VAL A 97 -3.62 -1.62 -4.68
C VAL A 97 -3.28 -2.95 -5.33
N TYR A 98 -2.38 -2.96 -6.31
CA TYR A 98 -1.88 -4.19 -6.94
C TYR A 98 -1.30 -5.16 -5.91
N LEU A 99 -0.47 -4.66 -5.00
CA LEU A 99 0.22 -5.50 -4.04
C LEU A 99 -0.73 -6.02 -2.95
N LEU A 100 -1.67 -5.18 -2.50
CA LEU A 100 -2.77 -5.60 -1.62
C LEU A 100 -3.62 -6.69 -2.29
N ASP A 101 -4.01 -6.51 -3.57
CA ASP A 101 -4.82 -7.49 -4.32
C ASP A 101 -4.10 -8.83 -4.45
N LYS A 102 -2.79 -8.79 -4.77
CA LYS A 102 -1.94 -9.98 -4.87
C LYS A 102 -1.93 -10.75 -3.56
N ILE A 103 -1.68 -10.07 -2.43
CA ILE A 103 -1.62 -10.72 -1.11
C ILE A 103 -2.98 -11.28 -0.70
N LEU A 104 -4.08 -10.57 -0.98
CA LEU A 104 -5.41 -11.11 -0.75
C LEU A 104 -5.62 -12.40 -1.56
N ALA A 105 -5.35 -12.36 -2.86
CA ALA A 105 -5.53 -13.51 -3.75
C ALA A 105 -4.65 -14.72 -3.39
N GLU A 106 -3.38 -14.49 -3.02
CA GLU A 106 -2.45 -15.52 -2.54
C GLU A 106 -2.97 -16.23 -1.28
N ASN A 107 -3.72 -15.50 -0.44
CA ASN A 107 -4.28 -16.01 0.81
C ASN A 107 -5.79 -16.29 0.71
N SER A 108 -6.27 -16.42 -0.53
CA SER A 108 -7.66 -16.71 -0.88
C SER A 108 -8.70 -15.69 -0.38
N PHE A 109 -8.27 -14.49 0.01
CA PHE A 109 -9.15 -13.39 0.43
C PHE A 109 -9.70 -12.59 -0.75
N PHE A 110 -10.91 -12.08 -0.55
CA PHE A 110 -11.59 -11.17 -1.46
C PHE A 110 -11.64 -9.75 -0.88
N TRP A 111 -11.79 -8.75 -1.74
CA TRP A 111 -11.92 -7.36 -1.29
C TRP A 111 -13.19 -7.13 -0.48
N GLU A 112 -14.22 -7.94 -0.72
CA GLU A 112 -15.47 -7.98 0.04
C GLU A 112 -15.29 -8.47 1.50
N GLU A 113 -14.19 -9.18 1.78
CA GLU A 113 -13.84 -9.66 3.13
C GLU A 113 -12.99 -8.65 3.91
N ILE A 114 -12.66 -7.51 3.30
CA ILE A 114 -11.93 -6.43 3.97
C ILE A 114 -12.87 -5.71 4.94
N VAL A 115 -12.44 -5.68 6.19
CA VAL A 115 -13.11 -4.99 7.28
C VAL A 115 -12.63 -3.54 7.36
N SER A 116 -11.34 -3.30 7.11
CA SER A 116 -10.74 -1.96 7.17
C SER A 116 -9.54 -1.85 6.23
N LEU A 117 -9.50 -0.75 5.48
CA LEU A 117 -8.30 -0.27 4.78
C LEU A 117 -8.00 1.16 5.25
N ARG A 118 -6.80 1.38 5.79
CA ARG A 118 -6.31 2.70 6.20
C ARG A 118 -5.05 3.04 5.43
N VAL A 119 -4.99 4.25 4.90
CA VAL A 119 -3.86 4.76 4.14
C VAL A 119 -3.30 5.96 4.88
N TYR A 120 -2.10 5.82 5.43
CA TYR A 120 -1.40 6.89 6.13
C TYR A 120 -0.46 7.57 5.15
N TYR A 121 -0.46 8.90 5.15
CA TYR A 121 0.47 9.69 4.35
C TYR A 121 1.00 10.89 5.13
N PRO A 122 2.30 11.22 5.00
CA PRO A 122 2.85 12.38 5.66
C PRO A 122 2.40 13.67 4.97
N VAL A 123 1.93 14.64 5.76
CA VAL A 123 1.48 15.94 5.24
C VAL A 123 2.61 16.75 4.57
N SER A 124 3.86 16.40 4.83
CA SER A 124 5.05 16.97 4.19
C SER A 124 5.14 16.69 2.69
N LEU A 125 4.34 15.74 2.16
CA LEU A 125 4.26 15.50 0.71
C LEU A 125 3.49 16.57 -0.04
N HIS A 126 2.78 17.47 0.67
CA HIS A 126 1.98 18.54 0.07
C HIS A 126 0.94 18.07 -0.95
N ILE A 127 0.54 16.79 -0.90
CA ILE A 127 -0.53 16.23 -1.73
C ILE A 127 -1.87 16.51 -1.05
N PRO A 128 -2.84 17.15 -1.73
CA PRO A 128 -4.18 17.33 -1.19
C PRO A 128 -4.86 15.99 -0.88
N LEU A 129 -5.56 15.93 0.25
CA LEU A 129 -6.29 14.73 0.69
C LEU A 129 -7.24 14.21 -0.41
N ASP A 130 -8.01 15.11 -1.03
CA ASP A 130 -8.98 14.77 -2.06
C ASP A 130 -8.31 14.19 -3.32
N ALA A 131 -7.12 14.70 -3.67
CA ALA A 131 -6.34 14.17 -4.78
C ALA A 131 -5.86 12.75 -4.47
N LEU A 132 -5.27 12.53 -3.28
CA LEU A 132 -4.84 11.19 -2.87
C LEU A 132 -6.01 10.20 -2.78
N SER A 133 -7.17 10.66 -2.30
CA SER A 133 -8.41 9.89 -2.26
C SER A 133 -8.87 9.47 -3.65
N LEU A 134 -8.80 10.38 -4.62
CA LEU A 134 -9.16 10.07 -6.00
C LEU A 134 -8.19 9.05 -6.61
N LEU A 135 -6.89 9.19 -6.36
CA LEU A 135 -5.87 8.27 -6.88
C LEU A 135 -6.07 6.82 -6.37
N PHE A 136 -6.34 6.65 -5.07
CA PHE A 136 -6.62 5.32 -4.51
C PHE A 136 -7.95 4.77 -5.00
N LYS A 137 -8.98 5.61 -5.12
CA LYS A 137 -10.28 5.21 -5.67
C LYS A 137 -10.15 4.71 -7.10
N ASN A 138 -9.46 5.46 -7.96
CA ASN A 138 -9.22 5.06 -9.34
C ASN A 138 -8.43 3.75 -9.44
N ALA A 139 -7.39 3.58 -8.61
CA ALA A 139 -6.63 2.34 -8.57
C ALA A 139 -7.47 1.13 -8.14
N LEU A 140 -8.38 1.31 -7.17
CA LEU A 140 -9.33 0.28 -6.75
C LEU A 140 -10.38 -0.01 -7.84
N GLU A 141 -10.85 0.99 -8.58
CA GLU A 141 -11.83 0.85 -9.67
C GLU A 141 -11.34 -0.03 -10.82
N GLU A 142 -10.03 -0.09 -11.04
CA GLU A 142 -9.45 -0.92 -12.08
C GLU A 142 -9.46 -2.42 -11.75
N LEU A 143 -9.70 -2.79 -10.49
CA LEU A 143 -9.82 -4.19 -10.12
C LEU A 143 -11.12 -4.76 -10.68
N ALA A 144 -10.99 -5.57 -11.74
CA ALA A 144 -12.11 -6.11 -12.52
C ALA A 144 -13.09 -6.99 -11.74
N GLU A 145 -12.74 -7.45 -10.53
CA GLU A 145 -13.48 -8.47 -9.78
C GLU A 145 -14.17 -7.97 -8.51
N MET A 146 -14.28 -6.66 -8.30
CA MET A 146 -14.97 -6.13 -7.13
C MET A 146 -16.46 -5.88 -7.42
N HIS A 147 -17.34 -6.61 -6.73
CA HIS A 147 -18.77 -6.31 -6.75
C HIS A 147 -19.08 -5.05 -5.94
N ARG A 148 -18.23 -4.76 -4.96
CA ARG A 148 -18.32 -3.61 -4.07
C ARG A 148 -16.92 -3.11 -3.74
N GLN A 149 -16.71 -1.81 -3.91
CA GLN A 149 -15.46 -1.18 -3.47
C GLN A 149 -15.34 -1.23 -1.93
N PRO A 150 -14.13 -1.51 -1.40
CA PRO A 150 -13.88 -1.39 0.03
C PRO A 150 -14.04 0.06 0.47
N ILE A 151 -14.52 0.27 1.69
CA ILE A 151 -14.43 1.58 2.33
C ILE A 151 -13.00 1.71 2.85
N PHE A 152 -12.32 2.77 2.47
CA PHE A 152 -10.98 3.08 2.96
C PHE A 152 -10.91 4.48 3.55
N ASN A 153 -10.00 4.67 4.50
CA ASN A 153 -9.75 5.96 5.13
C ASN A 153 -8.35 6.44 4.79
N ILE A 154 -8.22 7.70 4.38
CA ILE A 154 -6.91 8.36 4.26
C ILE A 154 -6.67 9.20 5.50
N ILE A 155 -5.53 8.98 6.13
CA ILE A 155 -5.16 9.55 7.43
C ILE A 155 -3.90 10.40 7.22
N PRO A 156 -4.01 11.74 7.22
CA PRO A 156 -2.84 12.61 7.21
C PRO A 156 -2.08 12.50 8.53
N VAL A 157 -0.77 12.30 8.47
CA VAL A 157 0.10 12.22 9.65
C VAL A 157 1.18 13.30 9.63
N LEU A 158 1.53 13.82 10.81
CA LEU A 158 2.62 14.81 10.96
C LEU A 158 4.03 14.19 10.87
N GLY A 159 4.11 12.85 10.92
CA GLY A 159 5.34 12.06 10.81
C GLY A 159 5.12 10.65 11.37
N ALA A 160 5.95 9.70 10.96
CA ALA A 160 6.08 8.43 11.68
C ALA A 160 6.77 8.69 13.03
N GLY A 161 6.28 8.09 14.12
CA GLY A 161 6.89 8.24 15.44
C GLY A 161 8.40 7.99 15.40
N SER A 162 9.18 8.90 15.98
CA SER A 162 10.63 9.08 15.84
C SER A 162 11.54 7.97 16.40
N SER A 163 11.10 6.71 16.45
CA SER A 163 11.88 5.59 17.01
C SER A 163 12.29 4.53 16.00
N THR A 164 11.83 4.60 14.76
CA THR A 164 12.39 3.82 13.65
C THR A 164 12.49 4.73 12.43
N THR A 165 13.57 4.60 11.69
CA THR A 165 13.95 5.36 10.49
C THR A 165 13.02 5.10 9.29
N MET A 166 11.70 5.23 9.46
CA MET A 166 10.74 4.99 8.38
C MET A 166 10.40 6.29 7.67
N ASP A 167 11.16 6.58 6.60
CA ASP A 167 10.87 7.57 5.56
C ASP A 167 9.74 7.08 4.62
N ASP A 168 8.64 6.62 5.22
CA ASP A 168 7.50 6.04 4.49
C ASP A 168 6.68 7.16 3.86
N LEU A 169 6.54 7.12 2.54
CA LEU A 169 5.69 8.01 1.76
C LEU A 169 4.21 7.63 1.90
N ILE A 170 3.93 6.34 1.94
CA ILE A 170 2.59 5.78 2.12
C ILE A 170 2.71 4.54 3.00
N THR A 171 1.86 4.42 4.02
CA THR A 171 1.58 3.13 4.66
C THR A 171 0.14 2.73 4.39
N CYS A 172 -0.11 1.50 3.95
CA CYS A 172 -1.43 0.90 3.96
C CYS A 172 -1.54 -0.12 5.09
N GLU A 173 -2.58 -0.02 5.91
CA GLU A 173 -2.97 -1.03 6.88
C GLU A 173 -4.30 -1.64 6.43
N LEU A 174 -4.28 -2.95 6.17
CA LEU A 174 -5.43 -3.71 5.75
C LEU A 174 -5.76 -4.77 6.79
N PHE A 175 -7.03 -4.89 7.12
CA PHE A 175 -7.58 -5.95 7.94
C PHE A 175 -8.73 -6.61 7.20
N ALA A 176 -8.64 -7.93 7.00
CA ALA A 176 -9.66 -8.75 6.39
C ALA A 176 -10.01 -9.95 7.28
N GLN A 177 -11.28 -10.35 7.24
CA GLN A 177 -11.80 -11.46 8.02
C GLN A 177 -12.81 -12.25 7.18
N ARG A 178 -12.50 -13.53 6.99
CA ARG A 178 -13.43 -14.52 6.41
C ARG A 178 -14.24 -15.15 7.53
N THR A 179 -15.55 -15.03 7.46
CA THR A 179 -16.51 -15.73 8.32
C THR A 179 -16.90 -17.08 7.77
#